data_AF-A0A6B3FTX4-F1
#
_entry.id   AF-A0A6B3FTX4-F1
#
_cell.length_a   1.000
_cell.length_b   1.000
_cell.length_c   1.000
_cell.angle_alpha   90.00
_cell.angle_beta   90.00
_cell.angle_gamma   90.00
#
_symmetry.space_group_name_H-M   'P 1'
#
loop_
_entity.id
_entity.type
_entity.pdbx_description
1 polymer ?
#
loop_
_entity_poly.entity_id
_entity_poly.type
_entity_poly.pdbx_seq_one_letter_code
_entity_poly.pdbx_strand_id
1 'polypeptide(L)' 'WLDGRSEALLAESVPQVEAPEAWAAGFDGKGTKVAVLDTGIDAGHPDVKDRLVGTRSFVPGEGVDDKNGHGTHVASTIA' A
#
# COMPACT_ATOMS: atom_id res chain seq x y z
N TRP A 1 -5.85 -21.79 -14.67
CA TRP A 1 -5.26 -20.43 -14.63
C TRP A 1 -4.24 -20.45 -13.51
N LEU A 2 -3.02 -20.07 -13.85
CA LEU A 2 -1.79 -20.33 -13.11
C LEU A 2 -1.44 -19.07 -12.31
N ASP A 3 -2.07 -18.88 -11.15
CA ASP A 3 -1.62 -17.82 -10.24
C ASP A 3 -0.37 -18.36 -9.54
N GLY A 4 0.79 -18.06 -10.13
CA GLY A 4 2.07 -18.30 -9.50
C GLY A 4 2.16 -17.50 -8.20
N ARG A 5 2.75 -18.08 -7.16
CA ARG A 5 3.10 -17.36 -5.94
C ARG A 5 3.88 -16.10 -6.30
N SER A 6 3.30 -14.93 -6.04
CA SER A 6 4.03 -13.67 -6.02
C SER A 6 4.66 -13.50 -4.64
N GLU A 7 5.97 -13.26 -4.63
CA GLU A 7 6.68 -12.80 -3.42
C GLU A 7 6.85 -11.29 -3.51
N ALA A 8 6.44 -10.57 -2.47
CA ALA A 8 6.64 -9.14 -2.38
C ALA A 8 8.13 -8.84 -2.10
N LEU A 9 8.90 -8.54 -3.14
CA LEU A 9 10.33 -8.19 -3.06
C LEU A 9 10.54 -6.69 -2.80
N LEU A 10 9.79 -6.12 -1.85
CA LEU A 10 9.87 -4.70 -1.50
C LEU A 10 11.29 -4.25 -1.13
N ALA A 11 12.06 -5.14 -0.49
CA ALA A 11 13.46 -4.90 -0.15
C ALA A 11 14.38 -4.74 -1.37
N GLU A 12 14.02 -5.29 -2.53
CA GLU A 12 14.83 -5.22 -3.74
C GLU A 12 14.46 -4.03 -4.63
N SER A 13 13.18 -3.61 -4.64
CA SER A 13 12.70 -2.52 -5.49
C SER A 13 12.88 -1.13 -4.86
N VAL A 14 12.75 -1.01 -3.54
CA VAL A 14 12.93 0.27 -2.81
C VAL A 14 14.31 0.89 -3.05
N PRO A 15 15.43 0.15 -3.03
CA PRO A 15 16.73 0.71 -3.35
C PRO A 15 16.88 1.15 -4.81
N GLN A 16 16.13 0.56 -5.75
CA GLN A 16 16.25 0.89 -7.19
C GLN A 16 15.71 2.30 -7.51
N VAL A 17 14.89 2.86 -6.63
CA VAL A 17 14.36 4.23 -6.76
C VAL A 17 15.03 5.22 -5.80
N GLU A 18 16.17 4.85 -5.21
CA GLU A 18 16.97 5.69 -4.30
C GLU A 18 16.18 6.20 -3.08
N ALA A 19 15.16 5.46 -2.65
CA ALA A 19 14.36 5.82 -1.49
C ALA A 19 15.18 5.86 -0.19
N PRO A 20 16.12 4.93 0.09
CA PRO A 20 16.96 5.01 1.29
C PRO A 20 17.77 6.31 1.39
N GLU A 21 18.32 6.79 0.28
CA GLU A 21 19.09 8.03 0.20
C GLU A 21 18.18 9.25 0.46
N ALA A 22 16.98 9.26 -0.11
CA ALA A 22 15.98 10.31 0.14
C ALA A 22 15.57 10.34 1.63
N TRP A 23 15.33 9.17 2.24
CA TRP A 23 15.03 9.06 3.66
C TRP A 23 16.20 9.55 4.53
N ALA A 24 17.44 9.19 4.18
CA ALA A 24 18.65 9.66 4.88
C ALA A 24 18.84 11.18 4.76
N ALA A 25 18.38 11.79 3.66
CA ALA A 25 18.33 13.24 3.47
C ALA A 25 17.15 13.92 4.20
N GLY A 26 16.30 13.17 4.89
CA GLY A 26 15.19 13.67 5.70
C GLY A 26 13.83 13.70 4.98
N PHE A 27 13.73 13.17 3.76
CA PHE A 27 12.48 13.10 3.00
C PHE A 27 11.76 11.78 3.25
N ASP A 28 11.16 11.61 4.43
CA ASP A 28 10.51 10.36 4.88
C ASP A 28 8.99 10.30 4.66
N GLY A 29 8.42 11.29 3.97
CA GLY A 29 6.99 11.36 3.68
C GLY A 29 6.10 11.86 4.83
N LYS A 30 6.65 12.21 6.00
CA LYS A 30 5.84 12.75 7.12
C LYS A 30 5.01 13.95 6.70
N GLY A 31 3.74 13.94 7.10
CA GLY A 31 2.76 14.99 6.77
C GLY A 31 2.11 14.85 5.39
N THR A 32 2.60 13.95 4.54
CA THR A 32 1.99 13.66 3.23
C THR A 32 0.89 12.62 3.37
N LYS A 33 -0.23 12.85 2.66
CA LYS A 33 -1.32 11.87 2.53
C LYS A 33 -1.39 11.39 1.09
N VAL A 34 -1.49 10.08 0.90
CA VAL A 34 -1.68 9.46 -0.41
C VAL A 34 -3.04 8.76 -0.42
N ALA A 35 -3.86 9.03 -1.44
CA ALA A 35 -5.13 8.35 -1.64
C ALA A 35 -4.94 7.24 -2.67
N VAL A 36 -5.25 6.00 -2.27
CA VAL A 36 -5.18 4.81 -3.14
C VAL A 36 -6.58 4.50 -3.66
N LEU A 37 -6.79 4.65 -4.97
CA LEU A 37 -8.03 4.29 -5.65
C LEU A 37 -7.84 2.92 -6.30
N ASP A 38 -8.24 1.87 -5.58
CA ASP A 38 -7.94 0.48 -5.95
C ASP A 38 -9.03 -0.49 -5.46
N THR A 39 -8.76 -1.79 -5.37
CA THR A 39 -9.72 -2.87 -5.04
C THR A 39 -10.19 -2.88 -3.59
N GLY A 40 -9.67 -1.99 -2.74
CA GLY A 40 -9.97 -1.92 -1.32
C GLY A 40 -8.70 -1.90 -0.48
N ILE A 41 -8.85 -2.14 0.82
CA ILE A 41 -7.75 -2.31 1.76
C ILE A 41 -8.08 -3.34 2.84
N ASP A 42 -7.14 -4.22 3.19
CA ASP A 42 -7.19 -4.93 4.48
C ASP A 42 -6.72 -3.96 5.58
N ALA A 43 -7.67 -3.31 6.24
CA ALA A 43 -7.39 -2.35 7.30
C ALA A 43 -6.74 -2.97 8.56
N GLY A 44 -6.77 -4.30 8.70
CA GLY A 44 -6.12 -5.04 9.78
C GLY A 44 -4.67 -5.41 9.49
N HIS A 45 -4.21 -5.26 8.25
CA HIS A 45 -2.88 -5.70 7.83
C HIS A 45 -1.79 -4.94 8.62
N PRO A 46 -0.81 -5.64 9.22
CA PRO A 46 0.16 -5.04 10.14
C PRO A 46 0.98 -3.91 9.49
N ASP A 47 1.19 -3.96 8.18
CA ASP A 47 1.97 -2.95 7.45
C ASP A 47 1.20 -1.66 7.17
N VAL A 48 -0.14 -1.62 7.27
CA VAL A 48 -0.92 -0.42 6.89
C VAL A 48 -1.84 0.09 8.01
N LYS A 49 -2.19 -0.76 8.98
CA LYS A 49 -3.19 -0.43 10.02
C LYS A 49 -2.91 0.86 10.78
N ASP A 50 -1.63 1.18 11.02
CA ASP A 50 -1.21 2.34 11.81
C ASP A 50 -1.02 3.60 10.95
N ARG A 51 -1.18 3.48 9.62
CA ARG A 51 -0.98 4.55 8.62
C ARG A 51 -2.28 4.99 7.95
N LEU A 52 -3.36 4.23 8.08
CA LEU A 52 -4.67 4.57 7.53
C LEU A 52 -5.30 5.75 8.28
N VAL A 53 -5.67 6.78 7.52
CA VAL A 53 -6.35 7.99 8.04
C VAL A 53 -7.81 8.11 7.59
N GLY A 54 -8.26 7.22 6.69
CA GLY A 54 -9.63 7.17 6.21
C GLY A 54 -9.79 6.20 5.04
N THR A 55 -11.01 5.68 4.87
CA THR A 55 -11.37 4.74 3.81
C THR A 55 -12.74 5.10 3.24
N ARG A 56 -12.97 4.82 1.95
CA ARG A 56 -14.27 5.01 1.31
C ARG A 56 -14.40 4.09 0.10
N SER A 57 -15.53 3.40 0.02
CA SER A 57 -15.94 2.70 -1.21
C SER A 57 -16.72 3.65 -2.11
N PHE A 58 -16.44 3.57 -3.40
CA PHE A 58 -17.22 4.22 -4.46
C PHE A 58 -17.95 3.19 -5.33
N VAL A 59 -17.83 1.90 -5.02
CA VAL A 59 -18.51 0.81 -5.73
C VAL A 59 -19.85 0.54 -5.04
N PRO A 60 -20.99 0.70 -5.73
CA PRO A 60 -22.30 0.51 -5.12
C PRO A 60 -22.48 -0.91 -4.55
N GLY A 61 -22.87 -0.99 -3.27
CA GLY A 61 -23.13 -2.27 -2.60
C GLY A 61 -21.88 -2.99 -2.09
N GLU A 62 -20.69 -2.41 -2.29
CA GLU A 62 -19.43 -3.00 -1.83
C GLU A 62 -18.77 -2.17 -0.72
N GLY A 63 -18.18 -2.88 0.24
CA GLY A 63 -17.41 -2.29 1.33
C GLY A 63 -16.01 -1.85 0.89
N VAL A 64 -15.19 -1.44 1.85
CA VAL A 64 -13.79 -1.05 1.62
C VAL A 64 -12.82 -2.23 1.68
N ASP A 65 -13.28 -3.41 2.10
CA ASP A 65 -12.45 -4.59 2.30
C ASP A 65 -11.88 -5.08 0.97
N ASP A 66 -10.57 -5.26 0.94
CA ASP A 66 -9.89 -5.78 -0.23
C ASP A 66 -10.10 -7.30 -0.35
N LYS A 67 -10.84 -7.73 -1.37
CA LYS A 67 -11.05 -9.15 -1.68
C LYS A 67 -10.13 -9.67 -2.79
N ASN A 68 -9.38 -8.77 -3.43
CA ASN A 68 -8.44 -9.12 -4.48
C ASN A 68 -7.00 -9.19 -3.96
N GLY A 69 -6.61 -8.23 -3.12
CA GLY A 69 -5.27 -8.08 -2.55
C GLY A 69 -4.43 -7.00 -3.23
N HIS A 70 -4.79 -6.56 -4.44
CA HIS A 70 -4.02 -5.56 -5.19
C HIS A 70 -3.97 -4.22 -4.46
N GLY A 71 -5.11 -3.71 -3.97
CA GLY A 71 -5.17 -2.45 -3.23
C GLY A 71 -4.33 -2.46 -1.95
N THR A 72 -4.36 -3.57 -1.22
CA THR A 72 -3.52 -3.77 -0.02
C THR A 72 -2.04 -3.83 -0.36
N HIS A 73 -1.66 -4.55 -1.42
CA HIS A 73 -0.27 -4.61 -1.88
C HIS A 73 0.26 -3.24 -2.32
N VAL A 74 -0.55 -2.47 -3.07
CA VAL A 74 -0.20 -1.11 -3.48
C VAL A 74 -0.05 -0.20 -2.27
N ALA A 75 -0.99 -0.23 -1.32
CA ALA A 75 -0.92 0.56 -0.10
C ALA A 75 0.36 0.26 0.72
N SER A 76 0.67 -1.02 0.94
CA SER A 76 1.88 -1.44 1.65
C SER A 76 3.18 -1.07 0.93
N THR A 77 3.15 -0.93 -0.40
CA THR A 77 4.30 -0.44 -1.16
C THR A 77 4.53 1.06 -0.95
N ILE A 78 3.45 1.83 -0.72
CA ILE A 78 3.49 3.28 -0.56
C ILE A 78 3.94 3.69 0.85
N ALA A 79 3.32 3.12 1.88
CA ALA A 79 3.54 3.55 3.26
C ALA A 79 3.30 2.42 4.27
#